data_AF-A0A7L5BSM9-F1
#
_entry.id   AF-A0A7L5BSM9-F1
#
_cell.length_a   1.000
_cell.length_b   1.000
_cell.length_c   1.000
_cell.angle_alpha   90.00
_cell.angle_beta   90.00
_cell.angle_gamma   90.00
#
_symmetry.space_group_name_H-M   'P 1'
#
loop_
_entity.id
_entity.type
_entity.pdbx_description
1 polymer ?
#
loop_
_entity_poly.entity_id
_entity_poly.type
_entity_poly.pdbx_seq_one_letter_code
_entity_poly.pdbx_strand_id
1 'polypeptide(L)'
;MSTDITTLLPNSFSTQNTRRHLVFTAEAQPDELARAAISAADAIAAARAAVRAYEADSIAEGVLDPAFRALADLVRKRQVLDDDFREAAEEAVEYLSRLRADDPQSEQEISRLRGFLADALALSYRVADLITAEHDIRRRRSLSVKR
;
A
#
# COMPACT_ATOMS: atom_id res chain seq x y z
N MET A 1 19.92 53.78 6.00
CA MET A 1 19.29 54.31 7.23
C MET A 1 17.79 54.33 7.01
N SER A 2 17.00 54.24 8.08
CA SER A 2 15.55 54.01 8.00
C SER A 2 14.75 55.32 8.03
N THR A 3 13.66 55.38 7.27
CA THR A 3 12.63 56.42 7.36
C THR A 3 11.27 55.85 6.93
N ASP A 4 10.27 56.05 7.79
CA ASP A 4 8.85 56.39 7.54
C ASP A 4 7.98 55.47 6.64
N ILE A 5 6.68 55.21 6.85
CA ILE A 5 5.72 55.47 7.96
C ILE A 5 4.96 54.12 8.26
N THR A 6 3.93 53.94 9.10
CA THR A 6 2.75 54.77 9.42
C THR A 6 2.09 54.38 10.75
N THR A 7 1.43 55.36 11.38
CA THR A 7 0.49 55.30 12.51
C THR A 7 -0.53 54.15 12.49
N LEU A 8 -0.78 53.51 13.65
CA LEU A 8 -2.14 53.29 14.20
C LEU A 8 -2.07 52.87 15.68
N LEU A 9 -2.82 53.59 16.54
CA LEU A 9 -2.89 53.38 17.99
C LEU A 9 -3.70 52.12 18.35
N PRO A 10 -3.50 51.54 19.55
CA PRO A 10 -4.10 50.25 19.92
C PRO A 10 -5.57 50.38 20.30
N ASN A 11 -6.47 49.82 19.49
CA ASN A 11 -7.84 49.54 19.92
C ASN A 11 -7.87 48.29 20.82
N SER A 12 -7.46 48.47 22.07
CA SER A 12 -7.59 47.46 23.12
C SER A 12 -9.01 47.43 23.66
N PHE A 13 -9.79 46.39 23.31
CA PHE A 13 -10.93 45.97 24.12
C PHE A 13 -10.62 44.66 24.83
N SER A 14 -10.47 44.74 26.14
CA SER A 14 -10.30 43.58 27.02
C SER A 14 -11.67 43.06 27.44
N THR A 15 -12.15 42.01 26.79
CA THR A 15 -13.24 41.17 27.32
C THR A 15 -12.94 39.68 27.13
N GLN A 16 -12.79 39.00 28.27
CA GLN A 16 -12.98 37.55 28.44
C GLN A 16 -11.99 36.61 27.73
N ASN A 17 -10.82 36.48 28.36
CA ASN A 17 -10.22 35.19 28.73
C ASN A 17 -10.52 33.97 27.81
N THR A 18 -10.01 33.98 26.57
CA THR A 18 -9.78 32.74 25.82
C THR A 18 -8.41 32.80 25.13
N ARG A 19 -7.35 32.38 25.83
CA ARG A 19 -6.10 31.99 25.17
C ARG A 19 -6.36 30.73 24.35
N ARG A 20 -6.90 30.87 23.13
CA ARG A 20 -6.84 29.79 22.14
C ARG A 20 -5.38 29.62 21.77
N HIS A 21 -4.71 28.67 22.42
CA HIS A 21 -3.47 28.11 21.91
C HIS A 21 -3.80 27.45 20.57
N LEU A 22 -3.61 28.21 19.48
CA LEU A 22 -3.54 27.68 18.14
C LEU A 22 -2.27 26.84 18.05
N VAL A 23 -2.39 25.57 18.45
CA VAL A 23 -1.43 24.55 18.08
C VAL A 23 -1.56 24.39 16.57
N PHE A 24 -0.67 25.05 15.84
CA PHE A 24 -0.40 24.71 14.46
C PHE A 24 0.25 23.32 14.48
N THR A 25 -0.57 22.27 14.42
CA THR A 25 -0.10 20.99 13.90
C THR A 25 0.37 21.26 12.48
N ALA A 26 1.69 21.40 12.33
CA ALA A 26 2.35 21.41 11.03
C ALA A 26 1.78 20.26 10.20
N GLU A 27 1.49 20.57 8.93
CA GLU A 27 0.82 19.73 7.94
C GLU A 27 0.94 18.25 8.28
N ALA A 28 -0.14 17.68 8.83
CA ALA A 28 -0.12 16.30 9.29
C ALA A 28 0.18 15.41 8.10
N GLN A 29 1.42 14.93 8.03
CA GLN A 29 1.89 13.93 7.06
C GLN A 29 0.77 12.89 6.94
N PRO A 30 0.28 12.61 5.72
CA PRO A 30 -0.88 11.73 5.56
C PRO A 30 -0.60 10.44 6.31
N ASP A 31 -1.46 10.08 7.26
CA ASP A 31 -1.21 9.00 8.22
C ASP A 31 -0.62 7.78 7.49
N GLU A 32 0.55 7.30 7.92
CA GLU A 32 1.25 6.21 7.22
C GLU A 32 0.35 4.96 7.16
N LEU A 33 -0.58 4.81 8.12
CA LEU A 33 -1.65 3.81 8.09
C LEU A 33 -2.67 4.04 6.97
N ALA A 34 -3.06 5.29 6.70
CA ALA A 34 -3.95 5.62 5.58
C ALA A 34 -3.25 5.36 4.23
N ARG A 35 -1.94 5.64 4.13
CA ARG A 35 -1.13 5.27 2.96
C ARG A 35 -0.99 3.75 2.80
N ALA A 36 -0.76 3.02 3.89
CA ALA A 36 -0.73 1.55 3.89
C ALA A 36 -2.07 0.94 3.43
N ALA A 37 -3.21 1.53 3.84
CA ALA A 37 -4.54 1.09 3.41
C ALA A 37 -4.77 1.29 1.90
N ILE A 38 -4.26 2.39 1.31
CA ILE A 38 -4.29 2.62 -0.13
C ILE A 38 -3.43 1.56 -0.85
N SER A 39 -2.17 1.38 -0.43
CA SER A 39 -1.28 0.37 -1.04
C SER A 39 -1.81 -1.07 -0.92
N ALA A 40 -2.55 -1.40 0.14
CA ALA A 40 -3.23 -2.69 0.27
C ALA A 40 -4.41 -2.83 -0.73
N ALA A 41 -5.13 -1.75 -1.00
CA ALA A 41 -6.18 -1.74 -2.02
C ALA A 41 -5.59 -1.89 -3.43
N ASP A 42 -4.46 -1.22 -3.71
CA ASP A 42 -3.72 -1.35 -4.96
C ASP A 42 -3.18 -2.77 -5.16
N ALA A 43 -2.64 -3.40 -4.12
CA ALA A 43 -2.19 -4.80 -4.14
C ALA A 43 -3.34 -5.76 -4.50
N ILE A 44 -4.52 -5.57 -3.89
CA ILE A 44 -5.73 -6.35 -4.19
C ILE A 44 -6.20 -6.08 -5.63
N ALA A 45 -6.07 -4.86 -6.15
CA ALA A 45 -6.44 -4.51 -7.51
C ALA A 45 -5.53 -5.19 -8.53
N ALA A 46 -4.21 -5.17 -8.31
CA ALA A 46 -3.21 -5.86 -9.12
C ALA A 46 -3.41 -7.39 -9.13
N ALA A 47 -3.61 -8.00 -7.96
CA ALA A 47 -3.91 -9.44 -7.87
C ALA A 47 -5.21 -9.81 -8.60
N ARG A 48 -6.26 -8.97 -8.55
CA ARG A 48 -7.50 -9.16 -9.35
C ARG A 48 -7.31 -8.94 -10.85
N ALA A 49 -6.29 -8.20 -11.28
CA ALA A 49 -5.94 -8.07 -12.69
C ALA A 49 -5.22 -9.34 -13.17
N ALA A 50 -4.29 -9.88 -12.36
CA ALA A 50 -3.64 -11.16 -12.63
C ALA A 50 -4.65 -12.32 -12.76
N VAL A 51 -5.51 -12.52 -11.76
CA VAL A 51 -6.52 -13.61 -11.79
C VAL A 51 -7.41 -13.51 -13.03
N ARG A 52 -7.91 -12.30 -13.37
CA ARG A 52 -8.78 -12.13 -14.55
C ARG A 52 -8.06 -12.25 -15.88
N ALA A 53 -6.76 -11.95 -15.95
CA ALA A 53 -5.96 -12.21 -17.13
C ALA A 53 -5.79 -13.72 -17.36
N TYR A 54 -5.54 -14.49 -16.29
CA TYR A 54 -5.43 -15.94 -16.33
C TYR A 54 -6.77 -16.64 -16.65
N GLU A 55 -7.87 -16.17 -16.08
CA GLU A 55 -9.23 -16.68 -16.37
C GLU A 55 -9.69 -16.40 -17.81
N ALA A 56 -9.14 -15.36 -18.46
CA ALA A 56 -9.51 -14.98 -19.82
C ALA A 56 -8.75 -15.77 -20.90
N ASP A 57 -7.48 -16.11 -20.64
CA ASP A 57 -6.69 -16.99 -21.51
C ASP A 57 -5.73 -17.82 -20.63
N SER A 58 -6.07 -19.10 -20.42
CA SER A 58 -5.41 -19.97 -19.45
C SER A 58 -4.12 -20.55 -20.02
N ILE A 59 -3.06 -19.77 -19.95
CA ILE A 59 -1.71 -20.17 -20.34
C ILE A 59 -1.28 -21.41 -19.53
N ALA A 60 -1.01 -22.52 -20.23
CA ALA A 60 -0.57 -23.79 -19.65
C ALA A 60 -1.42 -24.28 -18.46
N GLU A 61 -2.72 -24.42 -18.71
CA GLU A 61 -3.87 -24.78 -17.85
C GLU A 61 -3.63 -25.80 -16.70
N GLY A 62 -2.59 -26.63 -16.74
CA GLY A 62 -2.30 -27.65 -15.72
C GLY A 62 -1.31 -27.27 -14.61
N VAL A 63 -0.42 -26.29 -14.82
CA VAL A 63 0.68 -25.99 -13.87
C VAL A 63 0.41 -24.76 -13.00
N LEU A 64 -0.18 -23.72 -13.58
CA LEU A 64 -0.47 -22.46 -12.90
C LEU A 64 -1.79 -22.46 -12.12
N ASP A 65 -2.71 -23.36 -12.48
CA ASP A 65 -4.07 -23.44 -11.93
C ASP A 65 -4.14 -23.57 -10.40
N PRO A 66 -3.31 -24.38 -9.70
CA PRO A 66 -3.35 -24.44 -8.23
C PRO A 66 -3.03 -23.08 -7.58
N ALA A 67 -1.96 -22.42 -8.03
CA ALA A 67 -1.52 -21.13 -7.49
C ALA A 67 -2.56 -20.02 -7.78
N PHE A 68 -3.10 -19.97 -9.00
CA PHE A 68 -4.12 -18.99 -9.35
C PHE A 68 -5.46 -19.20 -8.63
N ARG A 69 -5.86 -20.46 -8.35
CA ARG A 69 -7.04 -20.74 -7.51
C ARG A 69 -6.83 -20.30 -6.06
N ALA A 70 -5.68 -20.61 -5.47
CA ALA A 70 -5.33 -20.16 -4.12
C ALA A 70 -5.35 -18.62 -4.03
N LEU A 71 -4.70 -17.96 -5.00
CA LEU A 71 -4.67 -16.50 -5.13
C LEU A 71 -6.09 -15.92 -5.25
N ALA A 72 -6.94 -16.49 -6.10
CA ALA A 72 -8.32 -16.04 -6.30
C ALA A 72 -9.15 -16.13 -5.00
N ASP A 73 -9.00 -17.20 -4.23
CA ASP A 73 -9.68 -17.39 -2.95
C ASP A 73 -9.19 -16.39 -1.88
N LEU A 74 -7.89 -16.14 -1.78
CA LEU A 74 -7.30 -15.15 -0.85
C LEU A 74 -7.71 -13.72 -1.22
N VAL A 75 -7.70 -13.39 -2.51
CA VAL A 75 -8.18 -12.11 -3.06
C VAL A 75 -9.69 -11.89 -2.83
N ARG A 76 -10.48 -12.96 -2.86
CA ARG A 76 -11.92 -12.93 -2.51
C ARG A 76 -12.11 -12.62 -1.02
N LYS A 77 -11.29 -13.22 -0.15
CA LYS A 77 -11.24 -12.95 1.30
C LYS A 77 -10.57 -11.61 1.66
N ARG A 78 -9.93 -10.94 0.69
CA ARG A 78 -9.12 -9.70 0.83
C ARG A 78 -7.85 -9.86 1.67
N GLN A 79 -7.29 -11.07 1.72
CA GLN A 79 -6.11 -11.42 2.52
C GLN A 79 -4.80 -11.23 1.73
N VAL A 80 -4.50 -9.98 1.34
CA VAL A 80 -3.31 -9.67 0.50
C VAL A 80 -2.00 -9.58 1.29
N LEU A 81 -2.07 -9.53 2.62
CA LEU A 81 -0.93 -9.40 3.54
C LEU A 81 -0.57 -10.72 4.24
N ASP A 82 -1.28 -11.79 3.89
CA ASP A 82 -1.09 -13.13 4.42
C ASP A 82 0.14 -13.79 3.79
N ASP A 83 0.77 -14.71 4.49
CA ASP A 83 1.93 -15.42 3.95
C ASP A 83 1.49 -16.40 2.84
N ASP A 84 0.32 -17.04 3.00
CA ASP A 84 -0.34 -17.85 1.96
C ASP A 84 -0.51 -17.08 0.62
N PHE A 85 -0.75 -15.76 0.69
CA PHE A 85 -0.91 -14.92 -0.50
C PHE A 85 0.43 -14.67 -1.18
N ARG A 86 1.49 -14.45 -0.39
CA ARG A 86 2.84 -14.22 -0.91
C ARG A 86 3.37 -15.48 -1.58
N GLU A 87 3.25 -16.62 -0.91
CA GLU A 87 3.66 -17.92 -1.45
C GLU A 87 2.96 -18.23 -2.78
N ALA A 88 1.63 -18.10 -2.85
CA ALA A 88 0.89 -18.34 -4.10
C ALA A 88 1.24 -17.35 -5.23
N ALA A 89 1.55 -16.09 -4.89
CA ALA A 89 1.97 -15.10 -5.88
C ALA A 89 3.42 -15.33 -6.37
N GLU A 90 4.32 -15.72 -5.47
CA GLU A 90 5.73 -16.06 -5.78
C GLU A 90 5.81 -17.32 -6.62
N GLU A 91 5.12 -18.39 -6.24
CA GLU A 91 5.03 -19.64 -7.00
C GLU A 91 4.51 -19.39 -8.42
N ALA A 92 3.45 -18.59 -8.58
CA ALA A 92 2.92 -18.22 -9.89
C ALA A 92 3.94 -17.42 -10.74
N VAL A 93 4.67 -16.46 -10.15
CA VAL A 93 5.74 -15.71 -10.83
C VAL A 93 6.91 -16.63 -11.23
N GLU A 94 7.29 -17.58 -10.39
CA GLU A 94 8.35 -18.55 -10.64
C GLU A 94 7.99 -19.47 -11.81
N TYR A 95 6.77 -20.01 -11.83
CA TYR A 95 6.28 -20.83 -12.94
C TYR A 95 6.14 -20.04 -14.26
N LEU A 96 5.57 -18.83 -14.22
CA LEU A 96 5.50 -17.95 -15.40
C LEU A 96 6.89 -17.64 -15.96
N SER A 97 7.91 -17.50 -15.11
CA SER A 97 9.29 -17.24 -15.52
C SER A 97 10.02 -18.47 -16.10
N ARG A 98 9.47 -19.68 -15.91
CA ARG A 98 9.95 -20.93 -16.52
C ARG A 98 9.23 -21.28 -17.82
N LEU A 99 8.05 -20.71 -18.04
CA LEU A 99 7.29 -20.95 -19.25
C LEU A 99 8.05 -20.43 -20.48
N ARG A 100 7.95 -21.18 -21.58
CA ARG A 100 8.34 -20.70 -22.91
C ARG A 100 7.07 -20.50 -23.72
N ALA A 101 6.88 -19.31 -24.26
CA ALA A 101 5.88 -19.09 -25.28
C ALA A 101 6.44 -19.53 -26.65
N ASP A 102 5.73 -20.43 -27.32
CA ASP A 102 6.01 -20.74 -28.72
C ASP A 102 5.38 -19.71 -29.69
N ASP A 103 4.50 -18.82 -29.18
CA ASP A 103 3.84 -17.75 -29.93
C ASP A 103 4.07 -16.34 -29.29
N PRO A 104 4.30 -15.27 -30.08
CA PRO A 104 4.54 -13.92 -29.55
C PRO A 104 3.37 -13.27 -28.81
N GLN A 105 2.13 -13.73 -28.97
CA GLN A 105 0.98 -13.22 -28.22
C GLN A 105 1.01 -13.76 -26.78
N SER A 106 1.22 -15.07 -26.62
CA SER A 106 1.33 -15.71 -25.31
C SER A 106 2.50 -15.16 -24.49
N GLU A 107 3.63 -14.81 -25.11
CA GLU A 107 4.74 -14.14 -24.43
C GLU A 107 4.33 -12.78 -23.81
N GLN A 108 3.52 -12.00 -24.53
CA GLN A 108 3.00 -10.73 -24.02
C GLN A 108 2.03 -10.93 -22.86
N GLU A 109 1.20 -11.96 -22.92
CA GLU A 109 0.24 -12.33 -21.86
C GLU A 109 0.97 -12.81 -20.60
N ILE A 110 1.95 -13.71 -20.73
CA ILE A 110 2.84 -14.16 -19.64
C ILE A 110 3.53 -12.95 -18.99
N SER A 111 4.09 -12.04 -19.79
CA SER A 111 4.79 -10.86 -19.27
C SER A 111 3.84 -9.90 -18.54
N ARG A 112 2.58 -9.74 -19.00
CA ARG A 112 1.54 -8.96 -18.30
C ARG A 112 1.14 -9.61 -16.98
N LEU A 113 0.89 -10.92 -16.97
CA LEU A 113 0.56 -11.70 -15.78
C LEU A 113 1.66 -11.58 -14.72
N ARG A 114 2.92 -11.76 -15.12
CA ARG A 114 4.09 -11.57 -14.25
C ARG A 114 4.15 -10.16 -13.68
N GLY A 115 3.86 -9.13 -14.48
CA GLY A 115 3.81 -7.74 -14.02
C GLY A 115 2.79 -7.53 -12.91
N PHE A 116 1.53 -7.94 -13.13
CA PHE A 116 0.47 -7.79 -12.13
C PHE A 116 0.76 -8.52 -10.81
N LEU A 117 1.36 -9.72 -10.88
CA LEU A 117 1.73 -10.47 -9.67
C LEU A 117 2.91 -9.82 -8.93
N ALA A 118 3.95 -9.37 -9.64
CA ALA A 118 5.09 -8.70 -9.04
C ALA A 118 4.69 -7.39 -8.34
N ASP A 119 3.81 -6.59 -8.95
CA ASP A 119 3.26 -5.37 -8.34
C ASP A 119 2.46 -5.69 -7.06
N ALA A 120 1.59 -6.71 -7.11
CA ALA A 120 0.79 -7.12 -5.96
C ALA A 120 1.66 -7.61 -4.78
N LEU A 121 2.69 -8.39 -5.07
CA LEU A 121 3.64 -8.92 -4.09
C LEU A 121 4.48 -7.80 -3.45
N ALA A 122 5.03 -6.89 -4.27
CA ALA A 122 5.84 -5.77 -3.79
C ALA A 122 5.02 -4.83 -2.87
N LEU A 123 3.76 -4.57 -3.22
CA LEU A 123 2.85 -3.79 -2.38
C LEU A 123 2.47 -4.53 -1.08
N SER A 124 2.28 -5.86 -1.12
CA SER A 124 2.03 -6.68 0.08
C SER A 124 3.15 -6.58 1.11
N TYR A 125 4.41 -6.77 0.69
CA TYR A 125 5.57 -6.63 1.57
C TYR A 125 5.68 -5.22 2.14
N ARG A 126 5.57 -4.19 1.30
CA ARG A 126 5.64 -2.78 1.72
C ARG A 126 4.60 -2.43 2.79
N VAL A 127 3.38 -2.94 2.68
CA VAL A 127 2.33 -2.70 3.68
C VAL A 127 2.63 -3.42 4.99
N ALA A 128 3.16 -4.64 4.95
CA ALA A 128 3.57 -5.37 6.15
C ALA A 128 4.71 -4.66 6.91
N ASP A 129 5.70 -4.11 6.19
CA ASP A 129 6.78 -3.31 6.76
C ASP A 129 6.25 -2.05 7.47
N LEU A 130 5.32 -1.33 6.84
CA LEU A 130 4.70 -0.11 7.41
C LEU A 130 3.91 -0.42 8.70
N ILE A 131 3.13 -1.50 8.70
CA ILE A 131 2.37 -1.95 9.89
C ILE A 131 3.34 -2.33 11.02
N THR A 132 4.44 -3.03 10.69
CA THR A 132 5.46 -3.43 11.66
C THR A 132 6.16 -2.22 12.27
N ALA A 133 6.55 -1.23 11.45
CA ALA A 133 7.16 0.01 11.91
C ALA A 133 6.24 0.81 12.85
N GLU A 134 4.94 0.92 12.53
CA GLU A 134 3.96 1.63 13.38
C GLU A 134 3.75 0.92 14.73
N HIS A 135 3.70 -0.41 14.77
CA HIS A 135 3.64 -1.16 16.02
C HIS A 135 4.87 -0.90 16.91
N ASP A 136 6.05 -0.80 16.31
CA ASP A 136 7.31 -0.52 17.02
C ASP A 136 7.35 0.91 17.58
N ILE A 137 6.88 1.89 16.80
CA ILE A 137 6.73 3.28 17.25
C ILE A 137 5.75 3.37 18.43
N ARG A 138 4.59 2.72 18.35
CA ARG A 138 3.61 2.67 19.46
C ARG A 138 4.19 2.05 20.72
N ARG A 139 4.94 0.96 20.60
CA ARG A 139 5.61 0.28 21.72
C ARG A 139 6.64 1.19 22.40
N ARG A 140 7.42 1.96 21.62
CA ARG A 140 8.40 2.92 22.18
C ARG A 140 7.69 4.10 22.88
N ARG A 141 6.61 4.62 22.32
CA ARG A 141 5.81 5.70 22.94
C ARG A 141 5.20 5.27 24.29
N SER A 142 4.63 4.07 24.39
CA SER A 142 4.01 3.59 25.64
C SER A 142 5.02 3.32 26.77
N LEU A 143 6.28 3.03 26.43
CA LEU A 143 7.39 2.93 27.40
C LEU A 143 7.89 4.31 27.85
N SER A 144 7.89 5.31 26.96
CA SER A 144 8.35 6.67 27.29
C SER A 144 7.41 7.44 28.23
N VAL A 145 6.13 7.07 28.32
CA VAL A 145 5.12 7.74 29.18
C VAL A 145 5.10 7.17 30.62
N LYS A 146 5.85 6.10 30.90
CA LYS A 146 5.92 5.43 32.21
C LYS A 146 7.21 5.75 33.00
N ARG A 147 7.84 6.90 32.75
CA ARG A 147 9.06 7.37 33.43
C ARG A 147 8.88 8.79 33.93
#